data_AF-A0A3N4IQX2-F1
#
_entry.id   AF-A0A3N4IQX2-F1
#
_cell.length_a   1.000
_cell.length_b   1.000
_cell.length_c   1.000
_cell.angle_alpha   90.00
_cell.angle_beta   90.00
_cell.angle_gamma   90.00
#
_symmetry.space_group_name_H-M   'P 1'
#
loop_
_entity.id
_entity.type
_entity.pdbx_description
1 polymer ?
#
loop_
_entity_poly.entity_id
_entity_poly.type
_entity_poly.pdbx_seq_one_letter_code
_entity_poly.pdbx_strand_id
1 'polypeptide(L)' 'EEPVYCVCRRVSDGTMVMCDNPNCEKEWFHLGCVGLKQAPSSKRKWYCPECIEKGIDKELEGVDNSSAVGVDALPVGKKI' A
#
# COMPACT_ATOMS: atom_id res chain seq x y z
N GLU A 1 25.29 -9.74 3.09
CA GLU A 1 23.95 -10.08 2.57
C GLU A 1 23.19 -8.80 2.34
N GLU A 2 22.48 -8.73 1.22
CA GLU A 2 21.59 -7.61 0.92
C GLU A 2 20.26 -7.81 1.68
N PRO A 3 19.70 -6.76 2.28
CA PRO A 3 18.43 -6.87 3.00
C PRO A 3 17.29 -7.23 2.05
N VAL A 4 16.40 -8.09 2.54
CA VAL A 4 15.28 -8.63 1.78
C VAL A 4 14.01 -7.89 2.15
N TYR A 5 13.33 -7.33 1.16
CA TYR A 5 12.14 -6.51 1.32
C TYR A 5 10.93 -7.12 0.59
N CYS A 6 9.82 -6.39 0.66
CA CYS A 6 8.56 -6.71 -0.01
C CYS A 6 7.93 -8.04 0.43
N VAL A 7 6.68 -8.26 0.04
CA VAL A 7 5.99 -9.55 0.20
C VAL A 7 6.65 -10.67 -0.62
N CYS A 8 7.35 -10.32 -1.70
CA CYS A 8 8.02 -11.29 -2.58
C CYS A 8 9.36 -11.79 -2.05
N ARG A 9 9.83 -11.28 -0.89
CA ARG A 9 11.09 -11.68 -0.24
C ARG A 9 12.28 -11.58 -1.20
N ARG A 10 12.40 -10.47 -1.92
CA ARG A 10 13.54 -10.18 -2.82
C ARG A 10 14.27 -8.90 -2.40
N VAL A 11 15.50 -8.75 -2.91
CA VAL A 11 16.31 -7.53 -2.72
C VAL A 11 15.62 -6.31 -3.33
N SER A 12 16.11 -5.12 -2.98
CA SER A 12 15.65 -3.88 -3.61
C SER A 12 16.01 -3.89 -5.09
N ASP A 13 15.01 -3.73 -5.96
CA ASP A 13 15.23 -3.72 -7.40
C ASP A 13 14.36 -2.65 -8.06
N GLY A 14 15.01 -1.74 -8.79
CA GLY A 14 14.34 -0.67 -9.51
C GLY A 14 13.55 0.31 -8.62
N THR A 15 12.30 0.58 -9.00
CA THR A 15 11.44 1.54 -8.30
C THR A 15 10.63 0.87 -7.19
N MET A 16 10.74 1.42 -5.99
CA MET A 16 10.07 0.92 -4.79
C MET A 16 9.26 2.03 -4.11
N VAL A 17 8.31 1.62 -3.28
CA VAL A 17 7.50 2.49 -2.42
C VAL A 17 7.72 2.09 -0.97
N MET A 18 7.82 3.08 -0.08
CA MET A 18 7.93 2.88 1.36
C MET A 18 6.56 2.96 2.02
N CYS A 19 6.26 2.03 2.92
CA CYS A 19 5.08 2.07 3.77
C CYS A 19 5.26 3.14 4.85
N ASP A 20 4.29 4.04 5.00
CA ASP A 20 4.34 5.13 5.99
C ASP A 20 4.06 4.65 7.43
N ASN A 21 3.76 3.37 7.62
CA ASN A 21 3.62 2.78 8.95
C ASN A 21 5.01 2.51 9.55
N PRO A 22 5.41 3.19 10.64
CA PRO A 22 6.72 2.98 11.28
C PRO A 22 6.86 1.58 11.90
N ASN A 23 5.76 0.86 12.10
CA ASN A 23 5.75 -0.51 12.61
C ASN A 23 5.63 -1.57 11.50
N CYS A 24 5.82 -1.19 10.23
CA CYS A 24 5.79 -2.14 9.13
C CYS A 24 7.09 -2.94 9.07
N GLU A 25 7.05 -4.26 9.22
CA GLU A 25 8.24 -5.12 9.20
C GLU A 25 9.00 -5.14 7.86
N LYS A 26 8.31 -4.83 6.76
CA LYS A 26 8.90 -4.89 5.41
C LYS A 26 9.42 -3.54 4.94
N GLU A 27 8.79 -2.46 5.39
CA GLU A 27 9.08 -1.04 5.06
C GLU A 27 9.02 -0.69 3.57
N TRP A 28 9.60 -1.49 2.68
CA TRP A 28 9.75 -1.26 1.24
C TRP A 28 9.09 -2.34 0.39
N PHE A 29 8.46 -1.90 -0.71
CA PHE A 29 7.72 -2.76 -1.63
C PHE A 29 8.00 -2.38 -3.08
N HIS A 30 8.13 -3.38 -3.96
CA HIS A 30 8.18 -3.14 -5.40
C HIS A 30 6.82 -2.68 -5.89
N LEU A 31 6.79 -1.65 -6.74
CA LEU A 31 5.54 -1.10 -7.27
C LEU A 31 4.65 -2.19 -7.88
N GLY A 32 5.21 -3.06 -8.74
CA GLY A 32 4.47 -4.15 -9.37
C GLY A 32 3.94 -5.20 -8.40
N CYS A 33 4.63 -5.46 -7.28
CA CYS A 33 4.17 -6.44 -6.28
C CYS A 33 2.95 -5.96 -5.50
N VAL A 34 2.76 -4.64 -5.40
CA VAL A 34 1.61 -4.02 -4.72
C VAL A 34 0.60 -3.40 -5.70
N GLY A 35 0.72 -3.72 -6.99
CA GLY A 35 -0.21 -3.25 -8.03
C GLY A 35 -0.08 -1.76 -8.38
N LEU A 36 0.98 -1.09 -7.94
CA LEU A 36 1.27 0.29 -8.31
C LEU A 36 1.99 0.35 -9.67
N LYS A 37 1.55 1.28 -10.51
CA LYS A 37 2.23 1.59 -11.78
C LYS A 37 3.30 2.67 -11.61
N GLN A 38 3.09 3.57 -10.65
CA GLN A 38 3.97 4.68 -10.34
C GLN A 38 4.00 4.87 -8.82
N ALA A 39 5.08 5.43 -8.30
CA ALA A 39 5.16 5.78 -6.89
C ALA A 39 4.05 6.79 -6.54
N PRO A 40 3.38 6.62 -5.39
CA PRO A 40 2.37 7.57 -4.94
C PRO A 40 3.00 8.96 -4.74
N SER A 41 2.21 10.00 -4.94
CA SER A 41 2.68 11.36 -4.72
C SER A 41 3.04 11.54 -3.24
N SER A 42 4.20 12.14 -2.95
CA SER A 42 4.69 12.40 -1.58
C SER A 42 3.74 13.23 -0.72
N LYS A 43 2.66 13.78 -1.31
CA LYS A 43 1.59 14.48 -0.61
C LYS A 43 0.58 13.55 0.08
N ARG A 44 0.60 12.25 -0.22
CA ARG A 44 -0.30 11.26 0.40
C ARG A 44 0.51 10.15 1.02
N LYS A 45 0.12 9.76 2.23
CA LYS A 45 0.65 8.58 2.90
C LYS A 45 0.21 7.35 2.13
N TRP A 46 1.13 6.41 1.98
CA TRP A 46 0.84 5.12 1.38
C TRP A 46 1.14 4.02 2.40
N TYR A 47 0.22 3.07 2.49
CA TYR A 47 0.32 1.93 3.37
C TYR A 47 0.29 0.66 2.54
N CYS A 48 1.09 -0.33 2.94
CA CYS A 48 1.07 -1.62 2.29
C CYS A 48 -0.25 -2.36 2.59
N PRO A 49 -0.65 -3.34 1.76
CA PRO A 49 -1.91 -4.07 1.95
C PRO A 49 -2.04 -4.70 3.34
N GLU A 50 -0.95 -5.19 3.92
CA GLU A 50 -0.95 -5.74 5.29
C GLU A 50 -1.23 -4.66 6.36
N CYS A 51 -0.75 -3.43 6.18
CA CYS A 51 -1.03 -2.32 7.10
C CYS A 51 -2.46 -1.81 6.95
N ILE A 52 -3.00 -1.81 5.72
CA ILE A 52 -4.39 -1.45 5.46
C ILE A 52 -5.33 -2.48 6.10
N GLU A 53 -5.03 -3.77 5.98
CA GLU A 53 -5.81 -4.83 6.64
C GLU A 53 -5.78 -4.70 8.18
N LYS A 54 -4.67 -4.20 8.73
CA LYS A 54 -4.54 -3.86 10.15
C LYS A 54 -5.21 -2.54 10.54
N GLY A 55 -5.83 -1.82 9.61
CA GLY A 55 -6.56 -0.57 9.86
C GLY A 55 -5.67 0.66 10.08
N ILE A 56 -4.40 0.61 9.66
CA ILE A 56 -3.46 1.72 9.86
C ILE A 56 -3.81 2.95 9.01
N ASP A 57 -4.58 2.80 7.92
CA ASP A 57 -5.04 3.92 7.08
C ASP A 57 -6.05 4.83 7.79
N LYS A 58 -6.64 4.40 8.90
CA LYS A 58 -7.80 5.04 9.55
C LYS A 58 -7.45 6.09 10.61
N GLU A 59 -6.21 6.14 11.09
CA GLU A 59 -5.87 6.90 12.31
C GLU A 59 -5.63 8.42 12.08
N LEU A 60 -5.57 8.91 10.84
CA LEU A 60 -5.26 10.32 10.58
C LEU A 60 -6.35 11.17 9.94
N GLU A 61 -7.59 10.70 9.84
CA GLU A 61 -8.73 11.58 9.49
C GLU A 61 -9.78 11.58 10.61
N GLY A 62 -9.66 12.56 11.50
CA GLY A 62 -10.71 12.93 12.42
C GLY A 62 -11.91 13.51 11.65
N VAL A 63 -13.02 12.76 11.66
CA VAL A 63 -14.42 13.21 11.68
C VAL A 63 -14.87 14.30 10.68
N ASP A 64 -15.51 13.85 9.59
CA ASP A 64 -16.91 14.20 9.35
C ASP A 64 -17.66 13.05 8.67
N ASN A 65 -18.89 12.83 9.14
CA ASN A 65 -19.78 11.78 8.65
C ASN A 65 -20.38 12.22 7.30
N SER A 66 -19.79 11.83 6.18
CA SER A 66 -20.48 11.57 4.91
C SER A 66 -19.50 11.25 3.78
N SER A 67 -19.97 10.45 2.84
CA SER A 67 -19.38 10.14 1.54
C SER A 67 -18.30 9.06 1.50
N ALA A 68 -18.77 7.90 1.03
CA ALA A 68 -18.00 7.01 0.20
C ALA A 68 -17.17 7.80 -0.84
N VAL A 69 -15.86 7.83 -0.67
CA VAL A 69 -14.89 8.03 -1.74
C VAL A 69 -13.98 6.82 -1.65
N GLY A 70 -14.18 5.77 -2.43
CA GLY A 70 -14.10 5.84 -3.88
C GLY A 70 -12.65 5.70 -4.32
N VAL A 71 -12.05 4.53 -4.05
CA VAL A 71 -10.87 4.03 -4.78
C VAL A 71 -11.21 2.64 -5.31
N ASP A 72 -11.87 2.65 -6.47
CA ASP A 72 -11.76 1.64 -7.52
C ASP A 72 -11.79 0.16 -7.09
N ALA A 73 -12.88 -0.26 -6.48
CA ALA A 73 -13.32 -1.64 -6.62
C ALA A 73 -13.69 -1.88 -8.09
N LEU A 74 -12.75 -2.36 -8.90
CA LEU A 74 -13.11 -3.05 -10.14
C LEU A 74 -13.57 -4.47 -9.76
N PRO A 75 -14.85 -4.84 -9.98
CA PRO A 75 -15.29 -6.21 -9.78
C PRO A 75 -14.60 -7.09 -10.82
N VAL A 76 -13.72 -8.00 -10.39
CA VAL A 76 -13.28 -9.07 -11.29
C VAL A 76 -14.50 -9.94 -11.58
N GLY A 77 -14.86 -10.01 -12.85
CA GLY A 77 -16.13 -10.49 -13.35
C GLY A 77 -16.52 -11.86 -12.79
N LYS A 78 -17.75 -11.91 -12.29
CA LYS A 78 -18.54 -13.13 -12.15
C LYS A 78 -18.70 -13.72 -13.56
N LYS A 79 -18.05 -14.86 -13.82
CA LYS A 79 -18.31 -15.64 -15.02
C LYS A 79 -19.52 -16.53 -14.71
N ILE A 80 -20.55 -16.38 -15.55
CA ILE A 80 -21.72 -17.27 -15.65
C ILE A 80 -21.32 -18.73 -15.80
#